data_AF-A0A821KTK8-F1
#
_entry.id   AF-A0A821KTK8-F1
#
_cell.length_a   1.000
_cell.length_b   1.000
_cell.length_c   1.000
_cell.angle_alpha   90.00
_cell.angle_beta   90.00
_cell.angle_gamma   90.00
#
_symmetry.space_group_name_H-M   'P 1'
#
loop_
_entity.id
_entity.type
_entity.pdbx_description
1 polymer ?
#
loop_
_entity_poly.entity_id
_entity_poly.type
_entity_poly.pdbx_seq_one_letter_code
_entity_poly.pdbx_strand_id
1 'polypeptide(L)'
;MVDITKHRICMVSDFFYPLIGGVENHIYQLSQCLIQSNHKVIVVTHAYDDRVGVRYMTSGLKVYYLPYKPFYNNTILPTVFSTIPLIRSILLREQITIVHGHSSFSTLAHETMHHAKTLGIHTVFTDHSLFGFADLSSILTNKVLQVSLVDCHHIICVSHTW
;
A
#
# COMPACT_ATOMS: atom_id res chain seq x y z
N MET A 1 16.35 25.37 9.66
CA MET A 1 16.45 24.06 8.97
C MET A 1 15.37 23.19 9.56
N VAL A 2 14.40 22.75 8.75
CA VAL A 2 13.38 21.80 9.23
C VAL A 2 14.10 20.47 9.45
N ASP A 3 14.09 19.97 10.68
CA ASP A 3 14.61 18.64 10.99
C ASP A 3 13.66 17.60 10.38
N ILE A 4 14.01 17.08 9.20
CA ILE A 4 13.22 16.06 8.53
C ILE A 4 13.46 14.75 9.28
N THR A 5 12.51 14.36 10.12
CA THR A 5 12.53 13.08 10.82
C THR A 5 12.63 11.95 9.79
N LYS A 6 13.68 11.10 9.91
CA LYS A 6 13.92 10.02 8.96
C LYS A 6 12.99 8.84 9.22
N HIS A 7 12.03 8.65 8.34
CA HIS A 7 11.10 7.51 8.38
C HIS A 7 11.55 6.28 7.57
N ARG A 8 10.97 5.14 7.94
CA ARG A 8 11.02 3.87 7.21
C ARG A 8 9.61 3.55 6.74
N ILE A 9 9.40 3.68 5.44
CA ILE A 9 8.07 3.77 4.83
C ILE A 9 7.81 2.49 4.02
N CYS A 10 6.67 1.87 4.27
CA CYS A 10 6.17 0.73 3.49
C CYS A 10 5.01 1.20 2.62
N MET A 11 5.26 1.33 1.32
CA MET A 11 4.21 1.60 0.33
C MET A 11 3.48 0.31 0.02
N VAL A 12 2.15 0.29 0.09
CA VAL A 12 1.38 -0.94 -0.09
C VAL A 12 0.22 -0.73 -1.06
N SER A 13 0.14 -1.60 -2.06
CA SER A 13 -0.92 -1.63 -3.04
C SER A 13 -0.98 -3.00 -3.74
N ASP A 14 -2.17 -3.49 -4.04
CA ASP A 14 -2.35 -4.58 -5.01
C ASP A 14 -1.81 -4.18 -6.39
N PHE A 15 -1.92 -2.90 -6.74
CA PHE A 15 -1.45 -2.33 -7.99
C PHE A 15 -0.01 -1.82 -7.87
N PHE A 16 0.93 -2.50 -8.56
CA PHE A 16 2.31 -2.04 -8.72
C PHE A 16 2.95 -2.69 -9.95
N TYR A 17 4.17 -2.29 -10.32
CA TYR A 17 4.89 -2.89 -11.44
C TYR A 17 4.96 -4.43 -11.33
N PRO A 18 4.75 -5.19 -12.42
CA PRO A 18 4.81 -4.76 -13.82
C PRO A 18 3.53 -4.13 -14.37
N LEU A 19 2.43 -4.07 -13.61
CA LEU A 19 1.24 -3.34 -14.04
C LEU A 19 1.59 -1.87 -14.25
N ILE A 20 1.13 -1.29 -15.35
CA ILE A 20 1.39 0.10 -15.73
C ILE A 20 0.07 0.87 -15.67
N GLY A 21 0.03 1.89 -14.83
CA GLY A 21 -1.11 2.77 -14.64
C GLY A 21 -0.74 4.00 -13.81
N GLY A 22 -1.74 4.82 -13.50
CA GLY A 22 -1.55 6.07 -12.75
C GLY A 22 -1.12 5.83 -11.30
N VAL A 23 -1.71 4.83 -10.64
CA VAL A 23 -1.43 4.49 -9.23
C VAL A 23 0.00 3.97 -9.08
N GLU A 24 0.39 3.05 -9.95
CA GLU A 24 1.68 2.37 -9.94
C GLU A 24 2.81 3.36 -10.19
N ASN A 25 2.65 4.23 -11.19
CA ASN A 25 3.60 5.29 -11.48
C ASN A 25 3.69 6.29 -10.33
N HIS A 26 2.55 6.66 -9.71
CA HIS A 26 2.55 7.54 -8.55
C HIS A 26 3.32 6.92 -7.37
N ILE A 27 3.02 5.67 -6.99
CA ILE A 27 3.72 4.97 -5.90
C ILE A 27 5.22 4.93 -6.18
N TYR A 28 5.60 4.60 -7.42
CA TYR A 28 7.01 4.54 -7.80
C TYR A 28 7.70 5.90 -7.70
N GLN A 29 7.15 6.94 -8.32
CA GLN A 29 7.72 8.29 -8.32
C GLN A 29 7.83 8.86 -6.89
N LEU A 30 6.77 8.72 -6.09
CA LEU A 30 6.78 9.14 -4.69
C LEU A 30 7.87 8.39 -3.90
N SER A 31 8.01 7.08 -4.12
CA SER A 31 9.07 6.28 -3.50
C SER A 31 10.47 6.80 -3.87
N GLN A 32 10.69 7.19 -5.13
CA GLN A 32 11.97 7.75 -5.56
C GLN A 32 12.26 9.09 -4.85
N CYS A 33 11.28 9.99 -4.76
CA CYS A 33 11.44 11.27 -4.06
C CYS A 33 11.73 11.08 -2.56
N LEU A 34 11.05 10.14 -1.90
CA LEU A 34 11.28 9.80 -0.50
C LEU A 34 12.67 9.20 -0.27
N ILE A 35 13.14 8.31 -1.16
CA ILE A 35 14.52 7.78 -1.11
C ILE A 35 15.54 8.90 -1.27
N GLN A 36 15.34 9.81 -2.23
CA GLN A 36 16.20 10.98 -2.44
C GLN A 36 16.22 11.91 -1.21
N SER A 37 15.12 11.94 -0.45
CA SER A 37 15.01 12.68 0.82
C SER A 37 15.58 11.91 2.02
N ASN A 38 16.33 10.83 1.78
CA ASN A 38 17.01 10.01 2.80
C ASN A 38 16.06 9.20 3.70
N HIS A 39 14.87 8.88 3.21
CA HIS A 39 13.97 7.90 3.82
C HIS A 39 14.27 6.50 3.29
N LYS A 40 14.06 5.48 4.12
CA LYS A 40 14.07 4.10 3.66
C LYS A 40 12.67 3.77 3.14
N VAL A 41 12.57 3.32 1.90
CA VAL A 41 11.28 2.96 1.29
C VAL A 41 11.30 1.53 0.78
N ILE A 42 10.24 0.79 1.07
CA ILE A 42 9.94 -0.50 0.47
C ILE A 42 8.55 -0.45 -0.16
N VAL A 43 8.29 -1.36 -1.10
CA VAL A 43 6.95 -1.60 -1.65
C VAL A 43 6.52 -3.03 -1.32
N VAL A 44 5.24 -3.22 -0.99
CA VAL A 44 4.59 -4.52 -0.84
C VAL A 44 3.42 -4.61 -1.81
N THR A 45 3.40 -5.67 -2.61
CA THR A 45 2.35 -5.97 -3.59
C THR A 45 2.14 -7.49 -3.73
N HIS A 46 1.13 -7.92 -4.47
CA HIS A 46 0.87 -9.35 -4.72
C HIS A 46 1.77 -9.90 -5.85
N ALA A 47 1.75 -11.21 -6.06
CA ALA A 47 2.53 -11.85 -7.11
C ALA A 47 1.93 -11.55 -8.50
N TYR A 48 2.80 -11.32 -9.48
CA TYR A 48 2.42 -11.22 -10.89
C TYR A 48 3.06 -12.38 -11.65
N ASP A 49 2.26 -13.36 -12.07
CA ASP A 49 2.76 -14.57 -12.76
C ASP A 49 3.93 -15.24 -12.03
N ASP A 50 5.13 -15.21 -12.61
CA ASP A 50 6.38 -15.76 -12.07
C ASP A 50 7.14 -14.79 -11.14
N ARG A 51 6.67 -13.54 -11.03
CA ARG A 51 7.26 -12.51 -10.17
C ARG A 51 6.77 -12.66 -8.74
N VAL A 52 7.55 -13.41 -7.96
CA VAL A 52 7.34 -13.67 -6.54
C VAL A 52 8.61 -13.41 -5.73
N GLY A 53 8.45 -12.98 -4.48
CA GLY A 53 9.53 -12.75 -3.52
C GLY A 53 10.10 -11.34 -3.58
N VAL A 54 11.36 -11.18 -3.22
CA VAL A 54 12.01 -9.87 -3.17
C VAL A 54 12.62 -9.51 -4.52
N ARG A 55 12.39 -8.29 -4.99
CA ARG A 55 13.07 -7.70 -6.15
C ARG A 55 13.56 -6.30 -5.80
N TYR A 56 14.57 -5.82 -6.52
CA TYR A 56 15.06 -4.46 -6.41
C TYR A 56 14.82 -3.75 -7.74
N MET A 57 14.26 -2.55 -7.65
CA MET A 57 14.12 -1.63 -8.78
C MET A 57 15.22 -0.56 -8.73
N THR A 58 15.18 0.37 -9.67
CA THR A 58 16.08 1.53 -9.74
C THR A 58 16.16 2.26 -8.40
N SER A 59 17.33 2.85 -8.13
CA SER A 59 17.65 3.57 -6.88
C SER A 59 17.52 2.72 -5.61
N GLY A 60 17.60 1.39 -5.74
CA GLY A 60 17.58 0.48 -4.61
C GLY A 60 16.20 0.26 -3.99
N LEU A 61 15.12 0.66 -4.68
CA LEU A 61 13.75 0.45 -4.19
C LEU A 61 13.46 -1.05 -4.06
N LYS A 62 13.32 -1.53 -2.83
CA LYS A 62 13.04 -2.93 -2.52
C LYS A 62 11.55 -3.21 -2.61
N VAL A 63 11.18 -4.24 -3.35
CA VAL A 63 9.79 -4.62 -3.61
C VAL A 63 9.56 -6.06 -3.15
N TYR A 64 8.54 -6.25 -2.33
CA TYR A 64 8.05 -7.54 -1.87
C TYR A 64 6.83 -7.95 -2.69
N TYR A 65 6.98 -8.98 -3.51
CA TYR A 65 5.89 -9.64 -4.23
C TYR A 65 5.42 -10.85 -3.39
N LEU A 66 4.31 -10.68 -2.66
CA LEU A 66 3.77 -11.70 -1.78
C LEU A 66 3.17 -12.85 -2.60
N PRO A 67 3.20 -14.12 -2.13
CA PRO A 67 2.73 -15.29 -2.88
C PRO A 67 1.20 -15.40 -2.91
N TYR A 68 0.50 -14.28 -3.06
CA TYR A 68 -0.93 -14.20 -3.26
C TYR A 68 -1.22 -13.93 -4.73
N LYS A 69 -2.14 -14.69 -5.31
CA LYS A 69 -2.61 -14.47 -6.68
C LYS A 69 -3.79 -13.51 -6.67
N PRO A 70 -3.92 -12.64 -7.69
CA PRO A 70 -5.09 -11.81 -7.82
C PRO A 70 -6.34 -12.68 -8.01
N PHE A 71 -7.43 -12.27 -7.36
CA PHE A 71 -8.73 -12.96 -7.42
C PHE A 71 -9.70 -12.22 -8.35
N TYR A 72 -9.79 -10.90 -8.22
CA TYR A 72 -10.68 -10.05 -9.01
C TYR A 72 -10.01 -8.70 -9.30
N ASN A 73 -10.06 -8.21 -10.54
CA ASN A 73 -9.49 -6.92 -10.97
C ASN A 73 -8.06 -6.64 -10.44
N ASN A 74 -7.15 -7.62 -10.53
CA ASN A 74 -5.78 -7.51 -9.99
C ASN A 74 -5.73 -7.16 -8.49
N THR A 75 -6.67 -7.67 -7.71
CA THR A 75 -6.72 -7.52 -6.25
C THR A 75 -6.79 -8.88 -5.59
N ILE A 76 -6.07 -9.09 -4.49
CA ILE A 76 -6.10 -10.35 -3.74
C ILE A 76 -7.46 -10.58 -3.05
N LEU A 77 -7.78 -11.83 -2.74
CA LEU A 77 -8.95 -12.16 -1.93
C LEU A 77 -8.78 -11.58 -0.51
N PRO A 78 -9.81 -10.92 0.08
CA PRO A 78 -9.79 -10.51 1.48
C PRO A 78 -9.69 -11.73 2.37
N THR A 79 -8.52 -11.92 2.97
CA THR A 79 -8.18 -13.15 3.68
C THR A 79 -7.56 -12.88 5.05
N VAL A 80 -7.26 -11.61 5.38
CA VAL A 80 -6.85 -11.00 6.66
C VAL A 80 -5.91 -11.87 7.50
N PHE A 81 -6.41 -12.98 8.05
CA PHE A 81 -5.66 -13.99 8.80
C PHE A 81 -4.49 -14.61 8.03
N SER A 82 -4.63 -14.91 6.73
CA SER A 82 -3.52 -15.51 5.98
C SER A 82 -2.41 -14.50 5.69
N THR A 83 -2.72 -13.20 5.62
CA THR A 83 -1.75 -12.16 5.29
C THR A 83 -0.95 -11.68 6.51
N ILE A 84 -1.51 -11.81 7.74
CA ILE A 84 -0.86 -11.39 9.00
C ILE A 84 0.59 -11.87 9.13
N PRO A 85 0.92 -13.17 9.04
CA PRO A 85 2.26 -13.63 9.39
C PRO A 85 3.34 -13.04 8.49
N LEU A 86 3.04 -12.95 7.19
CA LEU A 86 3.98 -12.44 6.20
C LEU A 86 4.12 -10.92 6.28
N ILE A 87 3.01 -10.20 6.37
CA ILE A 87 3.01 -8.73 6.51
C ILE A 87 3.73 -8.34 7.80
N ARG A 88 3.37 -8.93 8.94
CA ARG A 88 4.02 -8.67 10.23
C ARG A 88 5.53 -8.92 10.16
N SER A 89 5.95 -10.03 9.54
CA SER A 89 7.37 -10.35 9.39
C SER A 89 8.12 -9.28 8.59
N ILE A 90 7.52 -8.78 7.50
CA ILE A 90 8.11 -7.72 6.68
C ILE A 90 8.20 -6.41 7.46
N LEU A 91 7.09 -5.97 8.08
CA LEU A 91 7.03 -4.69 8.80
C LEU A 91 8.07 -4.64 9.94
N LEU A 92 8.18 -5.71 10.72
CA LEU A 92 9.14 -5.78 11.83
C LEU A 92 10.59 -5.89 11.35
N ARG A 93 10.87 -6.75 10.35
CA ARG A 93 12.22 -6.92 9.80
C ARG A 93 12.74 -5.61 9.21
N GLU A 94 11.88 -4.86 8.54
CA GLU A 94 12.26 -3.61 7.88
C GLU A 94 12.27 -2.42 8.83
N GLN A 95 11.74 -2.60 10.05
CA GLN A 95 11.52 -1.60 11.10
C GLN A 95 10.65 -0.44 10.60
N ILE A 96 9.53 -0.78 9.98
CA ILE A 96 8.63 0.20 9.38
C ILE A 96 8.04 1.12 10.46
N THR A 97 8.12 2.43 10.22
CA THR A 97 7.52 3.47 11.07
C THR A 97 6.23 3.99 10.48
N ILE A 98 6.07 3.93 9.15
CA ILE A 98 4.88 4.37 8.43
C ILE A 98 4.49 3.33 7.39
N VAL A 99 3.23 2.90 7.42
CA VAL A 99 2.59 2.17 6.31
C VAL A 99 1.76 3.16 5.51
N HIS A 100 2.04 3.26 4.21
CA HIS A 100 1.33 4.11 3.28
C HIS A 100 0.53 3.24 2.31
N GLY A 101 -0.78 3.10 2.58
CA GLY A 101 -1.72 2.39 1.71
C GLY A 101 -2.14 3.25 0.53
N HIS A 102 -2.23 2.62 -0.64
CA HIS A 102 -2.68 3.28 -1.86
C HIS A 102 -3.83 2.52 -2.51
N SER A 103 -4.71 3.30 -3.15
CA SER A 103 -5.89 2.85 -3.89
C SER A 103 -6.99 2.29 -3.01
N SER A 104 -8.19 2.83 -3.21
CA SER A 104 -9.38 2.39 -2.52
C SER A 104 -9.79 0.94 -2.77
N PHE A 105 -9.42 0.40 -3.93
CA PHE A 105 -9.72 -0.97 -4.32
C PHE A 105 -8.70 -2.00 -3.83
N SER A 106 -7.59 -1.56 -3.22
CA SER A 106 -6.49 -2.42 -2.80
C SER A 106 -6.80 -3.11 -1.47
N THR A 107 -7.22 -4.39 -1.54
CA THR A 107 -7.43 -5.23 -0.36
C THR A 107 -6.15 -5.40 0.45
N LEU A 108 -5.02 -5.58 -0.22
CA LEU A 108 -3.72 -5.71 0.42
C LEU A 108 -3.31 -4.44 1.18
N ALA A 109 -3.64 -3.25 0.66
CA ALA A 109 -3.40 -1.99 1.37
C ALA A 109 -4.22 -1.93 2.66
N HIS A 110 -5.52 -2.23 2.58
CA HIS A 110 -6.44 -2.21 3.74
C HIS A 110 -6.01 -3.20 4.82
N GLU A 111 -5.71 -4.44 4.44
CA GLU A 111 -5.24 -5.45 5.37
C GLU A 111 -3.89 -5.06 6.02
N THR A 112 -2.95 -4.54 5.22
CA THR A 112 -1.64 -4.15 5.76
C THR A 112 -1.74 -2.97 6.71
N MET A 113 -2.60 -1.98 6.43
CA MET A 113 -2.87 -0.87 7.34
C MET A 113 -3.51 -1.35 8.64
N HIS A 114 -4.49 -2.26 8.56
CA HIS A 114 -5.10 -2.86 9.74
C HIS A 114 -4.05 -3.56 10.61
N HIS A 115 -3.20 -4.40 10.01
CA HIS A 115 -2.12 -5.08 10.72
C HIS A 115 -1.11 -4.10 11.32
N ALA A 116 -0.72 -3.05 10.58
CA ALA A 116 0.19 -2.02 11.05
C ALA A 116 -0.34 -1.33 12.32
N LYS A 117 -1.64 -1.06 12.39
CA LYS A 117 -2.30 -0.49 13.58
C LYS A 117 -2.17 -1.41 14.80
N THR A 118 -2.35 -2.73 14.63
CA THR A 118 -2.15 -3.69 15.73
C THR A 118 -0.69 -3.75 16.24
N LEU A 119 0.25 -3.23 15.46
CA LEU A 119 1.68 -3.13 15.80
C LEU A 119 2.08 -1.75 16.34
N GLY A 120 1.13 -0.79 16.42
CA GLY A 120 1.42 0.60 16.80
C GLY A 120 2.16 1.40 15.73
N ILE A 121 2.13 0.96 14.47
CA ILE A 121 2.77 1.65 13.34
C ILE A 121 1.80 2.68 12.76
N HIS A 122 2.31 3.87 12.41
CA HIS A 122 1.48 4.92 11.83
C HIS A 122 1.04 4.57 10.41
N THR A 123 -0.19 4.91 10.08
CA THR A 123 -0.81 4.60 8.80
C THR A 123 -1.18 5.89 8.06
N VAL A 124 -0.86 5.94 6.77
CA VAL A 124 -1.27 7.00 5.85
C VAL A 124 -1.98 6.34 4.67
N PHE A 125 -3.03 6.96 4.16
CA PHE A 125 -3.78 6.44 3.02
C PHE A 125 -3.87 7.50 1.92
N THR A 126 -3.60 7.10 0.68
CA THR A 126 -3.86 7.93 -0.50
C THR A 126 -4.85 7.23 -1.40
N ASP A 127 -5.99 7.89 -1.61
CA ASP A 127 -6.95 7.46 -2.62
C ASP A 127 -6.60 8.03 -4.00
N HIS A 128 -6.84 7.21 -5.01
CA HIS A 128 -6.54 7.48 -6.42
C HIS A 128 -7.77 7.39 -7.33
N SER A 129 -8.96 7.07 -6.78
CA SER A 129 -10.20 6.92 -7.56
C SER A 129 -11.23 8.01 -7.26
N LEU A 130 -11.79 8.59 -8.31
CA LEU A 130 -13.07 9.32 -8.25
C LEU A 130 -14.19 8.26 -8.33
N PHE A 131 -15.12 8.30 -7.38
CA PHE A 131 -16.16 7.29 -7.19
C PHE A 131 -17.04 7.09 -8.43
N GLY A 132 -17.05 5.87 -8.99
CA GLY A 132 -18.12 5.36 -9.83
C GLY A 132 -19.21 4.71 -8.97
N PHE A 133 -20.29 5.43 -8.71
CA PHE A 133 -21.48 4.92 -8.04
C PHE A 133 -22.26 3.98 -8.99
N ALA A 134 -22.26 2.65 -8.77
CA ALA A 134 -23.39 1.77 -9.12
C ALA A 134 -23.27 0.24 -8.85
N ASP A 135 -22.18 -0.33 -8.32
CA ASP A 135 -22.12 -1.80 -8.14
C ASP A 135 -22.01 -2.27 -6.68
N LEU A 136 -22.50 -3.50 -6.40
CA LEU A 136 -22.46 -4.14 -5.08
C LEU A 136 -21.03 -4.24 -4.51
N SER A 137 -20.04 -4.38 -5.40
CA SER A 137 -18.62 -4.27 -5.10
C SER A 137 -18.26 -2.88 -4.57
N SER A 138 -18.78 -1.80 -5.17
CA SER A 138 -18.59 -0.44 -4.67
C SER A 138 -19.19 -0.25 -3.27
N ILE A 139 -20.30 -0.89 -2.93
CA ILE A 139 -20.88 -0.79 -1.57
C ILE A 139 -19.99 -1.50 -0.53
N LEU A 140 -19.51 -2.70 -0.84
CA LEU A 140 -18.60 -3.43 0.05
C LEU A 140 -17.26 -2.72 0.20
N THR A 141 -16.68 -2.27 -0.93
CA THR A 141 -15.46 -1.47 -0.96
C THR A 141 -15.65 -0.16 -0.19
N ASN A 142 -16.79 0.53 -0.33
CA ASN A 142 -17.10 1.74 0.44
C ASN A 142 -17.13 1.50 1.95
N LYS A 143 -17.63 0.35 2.41
CA LYS A 143 -17.60 -0.02 3.83
C LYS A 143 -16.20 -0.35 4.33
N VAL A 144 -15.43 -1.12 3.56
CA VAL A 144 -14.02 -1.43 3.87
C VAL A 144 -13.20 -0.14 3.89
N LEU A 145 -13.45 0.75 2.94
CA LEU A 145 -12.86 2.08 2.90
C LEU A 145 -13.22 2.90 4.11
N GLN A 146 -14.49 2.94 4.49
CA GLN A 146 -14.91 3.68 5.67
C GLN A 146 -14.18 3.17 6.93
N VAL A 147 -14.02 1.86 7.07
CA VAL A 147 -13.23 1.27 8.18
C VAL A 147 -11.76 1.68 8.09
N SER A 148 -11.14 1.53 6.93
CA SER A 148 -9.74 1.89 6.71
C SER A 148 -9.46 3.39 6.88
N LEU A 149 -10.41 4.26 6.50
CA LEU A 149 -10.31 5.71 6.64
C LEU A 149 -10.54 6.17 8.08
N VAL A 150 -11.47 5.53 8.81
CA VAL A 150 -11.66 5.77 10.26
C VAL A 150 -10.41 5.37 11.05
N ASP A 151 -9.70 4.34 10.58
CA ASP A 151 -8.53 3.80 11.27
C ASP A 151 -7.19 4.38 10.81
N CYS A 152 -7.18 5.22 9.77
CA CYS A 152 -5.97 5.85 9.25
C CYS A 152 -5.58 7.09 10.06
N HIS A 153 -4.28 7.31 10.29
CA HIS A 153 -3.86 8.52 11.00
C HIS A 153 -4.01 9.76 10.11
N HIS A 154 -3.67 9.65 8.82
CA HIS A 154 -3.79 10.74 7.85
C HIS A 154 -4.22 10.24 6.46
N ILE A 155 -5.00 11.08 5.78
CA ILE A 155 -5.46 10.83 4.41
C ILE A 155 -4.89 11.91 3.50
N ILE A 156 -4.38 11.50 2.35
CA ILE A 156 -3.90 12.40 1.29
C ILE A 156 -4.82 12.24 0.09
N CYS A 157 -5.44 13.34 -0.33
CA CYS A 157 -6.22 13.39 -1.57
C CYS A 157 -5.35 13.96 -2.69
N VAL A 158 -5.40 13.35 -3.87
CA VAL A 158 -4.58 13.78 -5.04
C VAL A 158 -5.18 14.98 -5.81
N SER A 159 -6.39 15.42 -5.47
CA SER A 159 -7.01 16.64 -6.00
C SER A 159 -8.00 17.28 -5.00
N HIS A 160 -8.30 18.57 -5.22
CA HIS A 160 -9.23 19.36 -4.40
C HIS A 160 -10.68 19.38 -4.90
N THR A 161 -10.97 18.70 -6.01
CA THR A 161 -12.31 18.68 -6.62
C THR A 161 -13.09 17.45 -6.16
N TRP A 162 -14.13 17.73 -5.38
CA TRP A 162 -15.09 16.79 -4.79
C TRP A 162 -16.07 16.23 -5.84
#